data_AF-A0A9P6M4V7-F1
#
_entry.id   AF-A0A9P6M4V7-F1
#
_cell.length_a   1.000
_cell.length_b   1.000
_cell.length_c   1.000
_cell.angle_alpha   90.00
_cell.angle_beta   90.00
_cell.angle_gamma   90.00
#
_symmetry.space_group_name_H-M   'P 1'
#
loop_
_entity.id
_entity.type
_entity.pdbx_description
1 polymer ?
#
loop_
_entity_poly.entity_id
_entity_poly.type
_entity_poly.pdbx_seq_one_letter_code
_entity_poly.pdbx_strand_id
1 'polypeptide(L)'
;MAPDEKSKFDIKAASQILEEVVKKVLKDAVYRADLVPEWQAAIYQESIARLTQLKGTFKYIVTSTILESVGAGVHISSTSLWDAESDGSAVYRFENKSLIAFVYAFGLSV
;
A
#
# COMPACT_ATOMS: atom_id res chain seq x y z
N MET A 1 11.22 16.82 28.89
CA MET A 1 10.99 15.97 27.72
C MET A 1 11.27 16.83 26.50
N ALA A 2 12.27 16.46 25.69
CA ALA A 2 12.44 17.12 24.39
C ALA A 2 11.18 16.84 23.55
N PRO A 3 10.72 17.78 22.72
CA PRO A 3 9.65 17.48 21.79
C PRO A 3 10.08 16.28 20.95
N ASP A 4 9.24 15.25 20.86
CA ASP A 4 9.46 14.14 19.94
C ASP A 4 9.67 14.75 18.55
N GLU A 5 10.86 14.52 17.98
CA GLU A 5 11.19 15.00 16.65
C GLU A 5 10.17 14.40 15.69
N LYS A 6 9.35 15.25 15.05
CA LYS A 6 8.31 14.82 14.12
C LYS A 6 8.95 13.95 13.04
N SER A 7 8.73 12.64 13.14
CA SER A 7 9.23 11.69 12.17
C SER A 7 8.45 11.85 10.88
N LYS A 8 9.16 11.94 9.75
CA LYS A 8 8.56 11.97 8.42
C LYS A 8 8.29 10.56 7.92
N PHE A 9 7.10 10.32 7.37
CA PHE A 9 6.75 9.03 6.79
C PHE A 9 7.74 8.62 5.69
N ASP A 10 8.39 7.46 5.86
CA ASP A 10 9.37 6.94 4.91
C ASP A 10 8.67 6.29 3.72
N ILE A 11 8.37 7.11 2.72
CA ILE A 11 7.70 6.70 1.46
C ILE A 11 8.52 5.63 0.72
N LYS A 12 9.85 5.68 0.79
CA LYS A 12 10.72 4.72 0.08
C LYS A 12 10.63 3.35 0.73
N ALA A 13 10.77 3.28 2.05
CA ALA A 13 10.63 2.04 2.80
C ALA A 13 9.21 1.45 2.64
N ALA A 14 8.18 2.30 2.73
CA ALA A 14 6.79 1.87 2.53
C ALA A 14 6.55 1.33 1.11
N SER A 15 7.04 2.00 0.07
CA SER A 15 6.92 1.53 -1.32
C SER A 15 7.58 0.17 -1.52
N GLN A 16 8.75 -0.05 -0.92
CA GLN A 16 9.44 -1.34 -0.98
C GLN A 16 8.66 -2.45 -0.25
N ILE A 17 8.12 -2.16 0.94
CA ILE A 17 7.25 -3.09 1.68
C ILE A 17 6.05 -3.49 0.81
N LEU A 18 5.37 -2.52 0.19
CA LEU A 18 4.24 -2.79 -0.69
C LEU A 18 4.65 -3.65 -1.89
N GLU A 19 5.77 -3.34 -2.54
CA GLU A 19 6.29 -4.14 -3.65
C GLU A 19 6.51 -5.61 -3.26
N GLU A 20 7.21 -5.85 -2.16
CA GLU A 20 7.53 -7.21 -1.70
C GLU A 20 6.27 -7.99 -1.32
N VAL A 21 5.36 -7.36 -0.57
CA VAL A 21 4.10 -8.00 -0.14
C VAL A 21 3.21 -8.31 -1.34
N VAL A 22 3.03 -7.36 -2.25
CA VAL A 22 2.17 -7.56 -3.42
C VAL A 22 2.75 -8.61 -4.37
N LYS A 23 4.06 -8.61 -4.61
CA LYS A 23 4.71 -9.67 -5.41
C LYS A 23 4.58 -11.03 -4.75
N LYS A 24 4.73 -11.12 -3.42
CA LYS A 24 4.55 -12.38 -2.69
C LYS A 24 3.15 -12.97 -2.87
N VAL A 25 2.12 -12.12 -2.89
CA VAL A 25 0.71 -12.56 -2.99
C VAL A 25 0.27 -12.79 -4.44
N LEU A 26 0.63 -11.90 -5.36
CA LEU A 26 0.01 -11.84 -6.70
C LEU A 26 0.91 -12.26 -7.87
N LYS A 27 2.22 -12.49 -7.67
CA LYS A 27 3.16 -12.78 -8.76
C LYS A 27 2.67 -13.91 -9.67
N ASP A 28 2.26 -15.02 -9.07
CA ASP A 28 1.84 -16.23 -9.79
C ASP A 28 0.30 -16.41 -9.77
N ALA A 29 -0.44 -15.39 -9.32
CA ALA A 29 -1.90 -15.43 -9.25
C ALA A 29 -2.54 -15.24 -10.63
N VAL A 30 -3.58 -16.02 -10.91
CA VAL A 30 -4.47 -15.82 -12.07
C VAL A 30 -5.78 -15.23 -11.57
N TYR A 31 -6.23 -14.14 -12.20
CA TYR A 31 -7.42 -13.42 -11.75
C TYR A 31 -8.63 -14.33 -11.55
N ARG A 32 -9.21 -14.22 -10.37
CA ARG A 32 -10.40 -14.93 -9.93
C ARG A 32 -11.13 -14.06 -8.92
N ALA A 33 -12.32 -13.60 -9.27
CA ALA A 33 -13.06 -12.64 -8.45
C ALA A 33 -13.35 -13.16 -7.02
N ASP A 34 -13.53 -14.48 -6.88
CA ASP A 34 -13.75 -15.15 -5.59
C ASP A 34 -12.51 -15.16 -4.68
N LEU A 35 -11.30 -15.05 -5.24
CA LEU A 35 -10.04 -15.03 -4.48
C LEU A 35 -9.57 -13.61 -4.12
N VAL A 36 -10.14 -12.57 -4.76
CA VAL A 36 -9.75 -11.17 -4.51
C VAL A 36 -9.82 -10.81 -3.02
N PRO A 37 -10.89 -11.13 -2.26
CA PRO A 37 -10.95 -10.79 -0.84
C PRO A 37 -9.82 -11.44 -0.01
N GLU A 38 -9.42 -12.67 -0.35
CA GLU A 38 -8.33 -13.37 0.31
C GLU A 38 -6.99 -12.67 0.05
N TRP A 39 -6.70 -12.32 -1.21
CA TRP A 39 -5.48 -11.59 -1.56
C TRP A 39 -5.43 -10.22 -0.90
N GLN A 40 -6.55 -9.50 -0.86
CA GLN A 40 -6.64 -8.22 -0.17
C GLN A 40 -6.32 -8.37 1.32
N ALA A 41 -6.92 -9.35 1.99
CA ALA A 41 -6.64 -9.63 3.40
C ALA A 41 -5.15 -9.94 3.64
N ALA A 42 -4.55 -10.79 2.80
CA ALA A 42 -3.12 -11.12 2.89
C ALA A 42 -2.23 -9.88 2.72
N ILE A 43 -2.52 -9.04 1.73
CA ILE A 43 -1.82 -7.77 1.49
C ILE A 43 -1.96 -6.85 2.70
N TYR A 44 -3.18 -6.63 3.21
CA TYR A 44 -3.43 -5.72 4.32
C TYR A 44 -2.71 -6.14 5.61
N GLN A 45 -2.83 -7.41 6.00
CA GLN A 45 -2.22 -7.91 7.23
C GLN A 45 -0.70 -7.80 7.18
N GLU A 46 -0.08 -8.23 6.08
CA GLU A 46 1.38 -8.20 5.97
C GLU A 46 1.93 -6.79 5.79
N SER A 47 1.26 -5.94 5.00
CA SER A 47 1.66 -4.53 4.85
C SER A 47 1.57 -3.78 6.18
N ILE A 48 0.46 -3.88 6.92
CA ILE A 48 0.33 -3.20 8.21
C ILE A 48 1.38 -3.71 9.19
N ALA A 49 1.56 -5.03 9.32
CA ALA A 49 2.54 -5.60 10.24
C ALA A 49 3.97 -5.11 10.00
N ARG A 50 4.37 -4.96 8.72
CA ARG A 50 5.70 -4.45 8.35
C ARG A 50 5.79 -2.93 8.48
N LEU A 51 4.75 -2.18 8.09
CA LEU A 51 4.73 -0.72 8.22
C LEU A 51 4.85 -0.29 9.69
N THR A 52 4.21 -1.00 10.62
CA THR A 52 4.30 -0.72 12.06
C THR A 52 5.68 -0.97 12.67
N GLN A 53 6.61 -1.59 11.92
CA GLN A 53 7.99 -1.79 12.36
C GLN A 53 8.93 -0.66 11.89
N LEU A 54 8.44 0.26 11.04
CA LEU A 54 9.19 1.44 10.66
C LEU A 54 9.33 2.40 11.84
N LYS A 55 10.35 3.26 11.79
CA LYS A 55 10.56 4.27 12.83
C LYS A 55 9.48 5.36 12.75
N GLY A 56 9.12 5.89 13.91
CA GLY A 56 8.12 6.96 14.06
C GLY A 56 6.74 6.43 14.45
N THR A 57 5.90 7.33 14.95
CA THR A 57 4.55 6.99 15.41
C THR A 57 3.54 7.47 14.37
N PHE A 58 2.93 6.52 13.67
CA PHE A 58 1.94 6.83 12.64
C PHE A 58 0.68 5.97 12.81
N LYS A 59 -0.46 6.51 12.40
CA LYS A 59 -1.62 5.72 12.00
C LYS A 59 -1.45 5.32 10.54
N TYR A 60 -1.68 4.04 10.25
CA TYR A 60 -1.55 3.51 8.89
C TYR A 60 -2.92 3.19 8.28
N ILE A 61 -3.08 3.54 7.01
CA ILE A 61 -4.20 3.11 6.17
C ILE A 61 -3.59 2.36 4.98
N VAL A 62 -4.06 1.15 4.70
CA VAL A 62 -3.70 0.41 3.49
C VAL A 62 -4.96 0.15 2.68
N THR A 63 -4.96 0.53 1.40
CA THR A 63 -6.07 0.28 0.47
C THR A 63 -5.54 -0.44 -0.77
N SER A 64 -6.34 -1.32 -1.36
CA SER A 64 -5.98 -2.01 -2.59
C SER A 64 -7.14 -2.11 -3.57
N THR A 65 -6.82 -1.96 -4.85
CA THR A 65 -7.72 -2.16 -5.99
C THR A 65 -7.12 -3.25 -6.85
N ILE A 66 -7.84 -4.36 -7.04
CA ILE A 66 -7.45 -5.49 -7.90
C ILE A 66 -8.47 -5.63 -9.02
N LEU A 67 -8.02 -5.66 -10.27
CA LEU A 67 -8.84 -5.61 -11.48
C LEU A 67 -8.42 -6.72 -12.43
N GLU A 68 -9.36 -7.28 -13.20
CA GLU A 68 -9.04 -8.17 -14.31
C GLU A 68 -8.38 -7.39 -15.45
N SER A 69 -7.29 -7.94 -16.01
CA SER A 69 -6.58 -7.34 -17.14
C SER A 69 -7.26 -7.74 -18.47
N VAL A 70 -8.29 -6.98 -18.84
CA VAL A 70 -9.09 -7.19 -20.07
C VAL A 70 -8.82 -6.14 -21.16
N GLY A 71 -7.74 -5.38 -21.04
CA GLY A 71 -7.40 -4.29 -21.98
C GLY A 71 -8.22 -3.02 -21.80
N ALA A 72 -9.00 -2.91 -20.72
CA ALA A 72 -9.70 -1.68 -20.35
C ALA A 72 -8.73 -0.65 -19.73
N GLY A 73 -8.95 0.63 -20.01
CA GLY A 73 -8.22 1.72 -19.38
C GLY A 73 -8.62 1.92 -17.91
N VAL A 74 -7.66 2.27 -17.06
CA VAL A 74 -7.90 2.58 -15.65
C VAL A 74 -7.18 3.87 -15.25
N HIS A 75 -7.87 4.73 -14.50
CA HIS A 75 -7.30 5.93 -13.87
C HIS A 75 -7.58 5.83 -12.37
N ILE A 76 -6.53 5.90 -11.54
CA ILE A 76 -6.65 5.99 -10.08
C ILE A 76 -5.88 7.22 -9.60
N SER A 77 -6.52 8.02 -8.76
CA SER A 77 -5.93 9.18 -8.10
C SER A 77 -6.30 9.15 -6.61
N SER A 78 -5.48 9.80 -5.80
CA SER A 78 -5.77 10.05 -4.38
C SER A 78 -5.46 11.51 -4.08
N THR A 79 -6.19 12.09 -3.13
CA THR A 79 -5.98 13.47 -2.68
C THR A 79 -6.16 13.50 -1.18
N SER A 80 -5.23 14.16 -0.49
CA SER A 80 -5.18 14.23 0.97
C SER A 80 -5.01 15.67 1.42
N LEU A 81 -5.64 16.02 2.54
CA LEU A 81 -5.39 17.23 3.30
C LEU A 81 -4.79 16.82 4.65
N TRP A 82 -3.49 17.07 4.83
CA TRP A 82 -2.69 16.52 5.93
C TRP A 82 -1.43 17.37 6.20
N ASP A 83 -0.61 17.02 7.19
CA ASP A 83 0.67 17.70 7.46
C ASP A 83 1.73 17.29 6.43
N ALA A 84 2.12 18.21 5.55
CA ALA A 84 3.06 17.92 4.45
C ALA A 84 4.51 17.67 4.92
N GLU A 85 4.85 18.01 6.16
CA GLU A 85 6.18 17.77 6.71
C GLU A 85 6.35 16.33 7.22
N SER A 86 5.28 15.75 7.77
CA SER A 86 5.31 14.46 8.47
C SER A 86 4.51 13.35 7.79
N ASP A 87 3.38 13.67 7.16
CA ASP A 87 2.46 12.68 6.58
C ASP A 87 2.85 12.34 5.13
N GLY A 88 2.40 11.17 4.65
CA GLY A 88 2.68 10.78 3.28
C GLY A 88 1.96 9.53 2.82
N SER A 89 2.08 9.25 1.51
CA SER A 89 1.57 8.02 0.92
C SER A 89 2.60 7.38 0.00
N ALA A 90 2.54 6.05 -0.05
CA ALA A 90 3.27 5.20 -0.98
C ALA A 90 2.26 4.44 -1.83
N VAL A 91 2.59 4.22 -3.10
CA VAL A 91 1.77 3.42 -4.02
C VAL A 91 2.65 2.42 -4.74
N TYR A 92 2.16 1.18 -4.84
CA TYR A 92 2.75 0.16 -5.69
C TYR A 92 1.73 -0.31 -6.72
N ARG A 93 2.12 -0.26 -8.00
CA ARG A 93 1.37 -0.82 -9.12
C ARG A 93 1.98 -2.15 -9.52
N PHE A 94 1.16 -3.19 -9.51
CA PHE A 94 1.50 -4.52 -9.99
C PHE A 94 0.66 -4.89 -11.20
N GLU A 95 1.24 -5.65 -12.12
CA GLU A 95 0.56 -6.16 -13.29
C GLU A 95 1.13 -7.52 -13.68
N ASN A 96 0.26 -8.47 -13.98
CA ASN A 96 0.60 -9.72 -14.63
C ASN A 96 -0.34 -9.95 -15.82
N LYS A 97 -0.28 -11.14 -16.43
CA LYS A 97 -1.08 -11.46 -17.64
C LYS A 97 -2.59 -11.42 -17.42
N SER A 98 -3.08 -11.52 -16.18
CA SER A 98 -4.49 -11.70 -15.87
C SER A 98 -5.09 -10.59 -15.01
N LEU A 99 -4.27 -9.84 -14.26
CA LEU A 99 -4.75 -8.80 -13.35
C LEU A 99 -3.81 -7.60 -13.25
N ILE A 100 -4.39 -6.48 -12.85
CA ILE A 100 -3.71 -5.26 -12.44
C ILE A 100 -4.07 -4.99 -10.98
N ALA A 101 -3.10 -4.62 -10.16
CA ALA A 101 -3.33 -4.24 -8.77
C ALA A 101 -2.65 -2.90 -8.44
N PHE A 102 -3.35 -2.08 -7.66
CA PHE A 102 -2.83 -0.84 -7.09
C PHE A 102 -2.99 -0.94 -5.58
N VAL A 103 -1.89 -0.78 -4.84
CA VAL A 103 -1.90 -0.80 -3.37
C VAL A 103 -1.32 0.50 -2.86
N TYR A 104 -2.08 1.19 -2.02
CA TYR A 104 -1.68 2.44 -1.37
C TYR A 104 -1.46 2.19 0.12
N ALA A 105 -0.41 2.80 0.67
CA ALA A 105 -0.22 2.96 2.10
C ALA A 105 -0.17 4.45 2.42
N PHE A 106 -0.92 4.88 3.44
CA PHE A 106 -0.89 6.23 3.98
C PHE A 106 -0.37 6.16 5.41
N GLY A 107 0.64 6.98 5.73
CA GLY A 107 1.13 7.18 7.08
C GLY A 107 0.75 8.57 7.57
N LEU A 108 -0.01 8.65 8.66
CA LEU A 108 -0.41 9.91 9.30
C LEU A 108 0.22 10.00 10.68
N SER A 109 1.05 11.01 10.90
CA SER A 109 1.73 11.26 12.16
C SER A 109 0.74 11.51 13.30
N VAL A 110 1.16 11.14 14.52
CA VAL A 110 0.36 11.25 15.76
C VAL A 110 1.00 12.24 16.70
#